data_AF-A0A2E2TDK4-F1
#
_entry.id   AF-A0A2E2TDK4-F1
#
_cell.length_a   1.000
_cell.length_b   1.000
_cell.length_c   1.000
_cell.angle_alpha   90.00
_cell.angle_beta   90.00
_cell.angle_gamma   90.00
#
_symmetry.space_group_name_H-M   'P 1'
#
loop_
_entity.id
_entity.type
_entity.pdbx_description
1 polymer ?
#
loop_
_entity_poly.entity_id
_entity_poly.type
_entity_poly.pdbx_seq_one_letter_code
_entity_poly.pdbx_strand_id
1 'polypeptide(L)' 'MKKIVITTLLFGALVSTFAQNRSIKFINNSMDKALAEAQKTDKLIFIDAYTTWCGPCKWMAANMFTNDTVADFYNEN' A
#
# COMPACT_ATOMS: atom_id res chain seq x y z
N MET A 1 -16.93 -37.03 -10.56
CA MET A 1 -17.83 -35.88 -10.28
C MET A 1 -17.38 -35.03 -9.11
N LYS A 2 -17.24 -35.56 -7.88
CA LYS A 2 -16.76 -34.79 -6.71
C LYS A 2 -15.40 -34.10 -6.92
N LYS A 3 -14.43 -34.77 -7.56
CA LYS A 3 -13.10 -34.21 -7.85
C LYS A 3 -13.14 -33.04 -8.84
N ILE A 4 -13.98 -33.13 -9.89
CA ILE A 4 -14.14 -32.06 -10.90
C ILE A 4 -14.80 -30.82 -10.27
N VAL A 5 -15.82 -31.02 -9.44
CA VAL A 5 -16.50 -29.93 -8.72
C VAL A 5 -15.54 -29.20 -7.78
N ILE A 6 -14.68 -29.94 -7.05
CA ILE A 6 -13.67 -29.35 -6.16
C ILE A 6 -12.63 -28.54 -6.95
N THR A 7 -12.16 -29.06 -8.10
CA THR A 7 -11.19 -28.35 -8.94
C THR A 7 -11.76 -27.06 -9.53
N THR A 8 -13.02 -27.05 -9.99
CA THR A 8 -13.68 -25.85 -10.51
C THR A 8 -13.93 -24.81 -9.41
N LEU A 9 -14.27 -25.25 -8.19
CA LEU A 9 -14.47 -24.36 -7.03
C LEU A 9 -13.16 -23.66 -6.60
N LEU A 10 -12.04 -24.38 -6.60
CA LEU A 10 -10.72 -23.81 -6.30
C LEU A 10 -10.27 -22.78 -7.34
N PHE A 11 -10.62 -22.98 -8.61
CA PHE A 11 -10.26 -22.05 -9.68
C PHE A 11 -11.07 -20.74 -9.60
N GLY A 12 -12.35 -20.81 -9.21
CA GLY A 12 -13.20 -19.62 -9.03
C GLY A 12 -12.76 -18.71 -7.88
N ALA A 13 -12.15 -19.25 -6.82
CA ALA A 13 -11.65 -18.46 -5.69
C ALA A 13 -10.41 -17.62 -6.01
N LEU A 14 -9.63 -17.99 -7.04
CA LEU A 14 -8.42 -17.27 -7.45
C LEU A 14 -8.71 -15.97 -8.19
N VAL A 15 -9.91 -15.80 -8.76
CA VAL A 15 -10.29 -14.62 -9.56
C VAL A 15 -10.83 -13.47 -8.68
N SER A 16 -11.11 -13.73 -7.40
CA SER A 16 -11.74 -12.76 -6.48
C SER A 16 -10.78 -11.78 -5.80
N THR A 17 -9.50 -11.74 -6.19
CA THR A 17 -8.45 -10.96 -5.48
C THR A 17 -8.21 -9.55 -6.01
N PHE A 18 -8.89 -9.12 -7.09
CA PHE A 18 -8.65 -7.83 -7.74
C PHE A 18 -9.26 -6.59 -7.04
N ALA A 19 -9.76 -6.72 -5.81
CA ALA A 19 -10.42 -5.63 -5.07
C ALA A 19 -9.68 -5.23 -3.77
N GLN A 20 -8.35 -5.29 -3.74
CA GLN A 20 -7.59 -4.82 -2.59
C GLN A 20 -7.38 -3.31 -2.70
N ASN A 21 -8.03 -2.53 -1.83
CA ASN A 21 -7.71 -1.11 -1.64
C ASN A 21 -6.20 -0.97 -1.39
N ARG A 22 -5.59 0.00 -2.06
CA ARG A 22 -4.15 0.27 -1.94
C ARG A 22 -3.91 1.41 -0.96
N SER A 23 -2.70 1.44 -0.41
CA SER A 23 -2.24 2.55 0.43
C SER A 23 -0.80 2.90 0.11
N ILE A 24 -0.39 4.12 0.46
CA ILE A 24 1.02 4.52 0.38
C ILE A 24 1.87 3.58 1.24
N LYS A 25 3.00 3.10 0.70
CA LYS A 25 3.92 2.18 1.37
C LYS A 25 5.03 2.96 2.07
N PHE A 26 4.83 3.26 3.34
CA PHE A 26 5.84 3.96 4.15
C PHE A 26 6.93 3.02 4.69
N ILE A 27 8.17 3.51 4.71
CA ILE A 27 9.26 2.93 5.49
C ILE A 27 9.18 3.51 6.90
N ASN A 28 8.62 2.72 7.83
CA ASN A 28 8.41 3.18 9.20
C ASN A 28 9.71 3.18 10.01
N ASN A 29 9.93 4.25 10.78
CA ASN A 29 10.95 4.38 11.84
C ASN A 29 12.40 4.06 11.42
N SER A 30 12.79 4.32 10.16
CA SER A 30 14.17 4.11 9.72
C SER A 30 14.56 5.03 8.57
N MET A 31 15.21 6.15 8.90
CA MET A 31 15.74 7.08 7.90
C MET A 31 16.88 6.44 7.10
N ASP A 32 17.73 5.63 7.74
CA ASP A 32 18.84 4.95 7.05
C ASP A 32 18.35 4.02 5.95
N LYS A 33 17.25 3.29 6.19
CA LYS A 33 16.61 2.44 5.16
C LYS A 33 16.02 3.28 4.03
N ALA A 34 15.38 4.41 4.37
CA ALA A 34 14.83 5.31 3.37
C ALA A 34 15.93 5.92 2.48
N LEU A 35 17.05 6.33 3.07
CA LEU A 35 18.22 6.85 2.34
C LEU A 35 18.85 5.78 1.44
N ALA A 36 19.01 4.55 1.93
CA ALA A 36 19.55 3.45 1.14
C ALA A 36 18.64 3.09 -0.06
N GLU A 37 17.32 3.07 0.14
CA GLU A 37 16.37 2.80 -0.94
C GLU A 37 16.33 3.95 -1.95
N ALA A 38 16.35 5.20 -1.49
CA ALA A 38 16.42 6.39 -2.34
C ALA A 38 17.69 6.40 -3.21
N GLN A 39 18.85 6.05 -2.65
CA GLN A 39 20.10 5.92 -3.40
C GLN A 39 20.05 4.80 -4.45
N LYS A 40 19.38 3.69 -4.16
CA LYS A 40 19.24 2.56 -5.08
C LYS A 40 18.26 2.85 -6.22
N THR A 41 17.19 3.57 -5.92
CA THR A 41 16.07 3.80 -6.85
C THR A 41 16.15 5.15 -7.58
N ASP A 42 17.05 6.04 -7.15
CA ASP A 42 17.17 7.42 -7.63
C ASP A 42 15.85 8.22 -7.48
N LYS A 43 15.14 7.99 -6.37
CA LYS A 43 13.84 8.57 -6.05
C LYS A 43 13.91 9.53 -4.87
N LEU A 44 12.99 10.49 -4.83
CA LEU A 44 12.85 11.42 -3.71
C LEU A 44 12.24 10.75 -2.48
N ILE A 45 12.63 11.21 -1.29
CA ILE A 45 12.06 10.73 -0.02
C ILE A 45 10.84 11.57 0.32
N PHE A 46 9.67 10.93 0.39
CA PHE A 46 8.45 11.50 0.94
C PHE A 46 8.37 11.24 2.45
N ILE A 47 8.24 12.30 3.26
CA ILE A 47 8.22 12.23 4.72
C ILE A 47 6.83 12.62 5.23
N ASP A 48 6.16 11.70 5.92
CA ASP A 48 4.97 11.99 6.72
C ASP A 48 5.39 12.38 8.15
N ALA A 49 5.21 13.66 8.49
CA ALA A 49 5.52 14.21 9.81
C ALA A 49 4.23 14.58 10.55
N TYR A 50 3.90 13.84 11.60
CA TYR A 50 2.66 14.03 12.36
C TYR A 50 2.88 13.87 13.87
N THR A 51 1.87 14.28 14.65
CA THR A 51 1.77 13.97 16.09
C THR A 51 0.63 12.98 16.34
N THR A 52 0.74 12.18 17.41
CA THR A 52 -0.25 11.14 17.75
C THR A 52 -1.67 11.67 18.01
N TRP A 53 -1.79 12.96 18.31
CA TRP A 53 -3.04 13.67 18.57
C TRP A 53 -3.43 14.64 17.46
N CYS A 54 -2.68 14.68 16.34
CA CYS A 54 -3.04 15.49 15.18
C CYS A 54 -4.29 14.93 14.48
N GLY A 55 -5.44 15.57 14.71
CA GLY A 55 -6.72 15.21 14.08
C GLY A 55 -6.67 15.22 12.54
N PRO A 56 -6.21 16.32 11.91
CA PRO A 56 -6.09 16.39 10.45
C PRO A 56 -5.17 15.32 9.86
N CYS A 57 -4.06 14.99 10.54
CA CYS A 57 -3.13 13.96 10.10
C CYS A 57 -3.79 12.57 10.10
N LYS A 58 -4.59 12.26 11.13
CA LYS A 58 -5.38 11.01 11.17
C LYS A 58 -6.40 10.93 10.05
N TRP A 59 -7.06 12.05 9.74
CA TRP A 59 -8.00 12.10 8.62
C TRP A 59 -7.28 11.88 7.28
N MET A 60 -6.12 12.50 7.08
CA MET A 60 -5.30 12.30 5.88
C MET A 60 -4.85 10.85 5.72
N ALA A 61 -4.36 10.23 6.80
CA ALA A 61 -3.99 8.82 6.79
C ALA A 61 -5.15 7.89 6.47
N ALA A 62 -6.36 8.20 6.97
CA ALA A 62 -7.55 7.37 6.74
C ALA A 62 -8.18 7.54 5.35
N ASN A 63 -8.01 8.70 4.70
CA ASN A 63 -8.75 9.04 3.47
C ASN A 63 -7.86 9.30 2.26
N MET A 64 -6.69 9.94 2.45
CA MET A 64 -5.80 10.31 1.35
C MET A 64 -4.73 9.23 1.13
N PHE A 65 -4.11 8.73 2.19
CA PHE A 65 -3.06 7.71 2.06
C PHE A 65 -3.61 6.33 1.64
N THR A 66 -4.93 6.14 1.72
CA THR A 66 -5.69 4.95 1.29
C THR A 66 -6.47 5.17 0.01
N ASN A 67 -6.37 6.37 -0.60
CA ASN A 67 -6.95 6.63 -1.91
C ASN A 67 -6.08 5.97 -2.97
N ASP A 68 -6.67 5.14 -3.84
CA ASP A 68 -5.91 4.36 -4.83
C ASP A 68 -5.06 5.24 -5.75
N THR A 69 -5.61 6.34 -6.27
CA THR A 69 -4.87 7.25 -7.17
C THR A 69 -3.67 7.88 -6.48
N VAL A 70 -3.84 8.28 -5.22
CA VAL A 70 -2.74 8.85 -4.41
C VAL A 70 -1.70 7.77 -4.09
N ALA A 71 -2.16 6.59 -3.64
CA ALA A 71 -1.30 5.47 -3.31
C ALA A 71 -0.46 5.03 -4.52
N ASP A 72 -1.07 4.92 -5.69
CA ASP A 72 -0.39 4.56 -6.94
C ASP A 72 0.67 5.59 -7.29
N PHE A 73 0.31 6.87 -7.29
CA PHE A 73 1.27 7.95 -7.57
C PHE A 73 2.50 7.88 -6.67
N TYR A 74 2.31 7.76 -5.34
CA TYR A 74 3.44 7.72 -4.41
C TYR A 74 4.23 6.40 -4.43
N ASN A 75 3.59 5.28 -4.78
CA ASN A 75 4.27 3.99 -4.82
C ASN A 75 5.02 3.76 -6.15
N GLU A 76 4.61 4.42 -7.24
CA GLU A 76 5.24 4.34 -8.55
C GLU A 76 6.44 5.28 -8.70
N ASN A 77 6.39 6.44 -8.04
CA ASN A 77 7.47 7.44 -8.00
C ASN A 77 8.46 7.20 -6.86
#